data_AF-A0A2V2UL43-F1
#
_entry.id   AF-A0A2V2UL43-F1
#
_cell.length_a   1.000
_cell.length_b   1.000
_cell.length_c   1.000
_cell.angle_alpha   90.00
_cell.angle_beta   90.00
_cell.angle_gamma   90.00
#
_symmetry.space_group_name_H-M   'P 1'
#
loop_
_entity.id
_entity.type
_entity.pdbx_description
1 polymer ?
#
loop_
_entity_poly.entity_id
_entity_poly.type
_entity_poly.pdbx_seq_one_letter_code
_entity_poly.pdbx_strand_id
1 'polypeptide(L)'
;MELDGRGILRANRNVLLRDFFKEPASHIRDAEVLNEIQKQYYALKLESTVREEMELEEDVRSLHDNGVNNLAAWSEATAKVKASVRDDTKHFLNAAAEEARKPTTTIEPIKMEGLYESVYNARWHHVVEVPDGEGTGMEVKDGEPSQSWTYKEVGDTLEKDDGVEQSGEAPPVLMVLTSDKGWPYTLNAPYGCGNDLCVNCEVDRVWQIVLDDLTKWFSNFDLTLNSSPLFRVLIGTPGIGKSMAAGSYLLYQLLHYDIKKLQVVVHCFGDTAYVF
;
A
#
# COMPACT_ATOMS: atom_id res chain seq x y z
N MET A 1 21.35 -26.27 49.67
CA MET A 1 21.85 -26.66 48.35
C MET A 1 22.06 -25.36 47.59
N GLU A 2 23.27 -24.82 47.71
CA GLU A 2 23.71 -23.58 47.07
C GLU A 2 23.89 -23.84 45.58
N LEU A 3 23.26 -23.03 44.72
CA LEU A 3 23.54 -23.02 43.29
C LEU A 3 24.67 -22.04 43.04
N ASP A 4 25.86 -22.62 42.88
CA ASP A 4 27.13 -21.98 42.55
C ASP A 4 27.00 -21.15 41.26
N GLY A 5 27.21 -19.84 41.40
CA GLY A 5 27.15 -18.90 40.30
C GLY A 5 28.34 -19.05 39.36
N ARG A 6 28.09 -19.37 38.08
CA ARG A 6 29.04 -19.18 36.98
C ARG A 6 28.29 -18.78 35.72
N GLY A 7 28.63 -17.60 35.17
CA GLY A 7 28.33 -17.27 33.78
C GLY A 7 27.62 -15.95 33.47
N ILE A 8 27.87 -14.86 34.19
CA ILE A 8 27.58 -13.52 33.64
C ILE A 8 28.61 -13.24 32.54
N LEU A 9 28.26 -13.57 31.29
CA LEU A 9 29.00 -13.16 30.10
C LEU A 9 28.69 -11.69 29.80
N ARG A 10 29.77 -10.90 29.59
CA ARG A 10 29.80 -9.48 29.25
C ARG A 10 29.20 -9.18 27.86
N ALA A 11 27.90 -9.37 27.65
CA ALA A 11 27.26 -9.04 26.36
C ALA A 11 25.82 -8.51 26.42
N ASN A 12 25.33 -8.04 27.58
CA ASN A 12 24.07 -7.28 27.61
C ASN A 12 24.28 -5.85 27.09
N ARG A 13 24.45 -5.72 25.77
CA ARG A 13 24.08 -4.48 25.08
C ARG A 13 22.57 -4.53 24.94
N ASN A 14 21.86 -3.55 25.51
CA ASN A 14 20.44 -3.36 25.23
C ASN A 14 20.29 -3.04 23.74
N VAL A 15 19.97 -4.04 22.93
CA VAL A 15 19.65 -3.86 21.51
C VAL A 15 18.18 -3.49 21.44
N LEU A 16 17.85 -2.40 20.77
CA LEU A 16 16.45 -2.07 20.51
C LEU A 16 15.83 -3.22 19.75
N LEU A 17 14.61 -3.62 20.13
CA LEU A 17 13.91 -4.73 19.53
C LEU A 17 13.86 -4.62 17.99
N ARG A 18 13.72 -3.38 17.48
CA ARG A 18 13.78 -3.06 16.04
C ARG A 18 15.14 -3.36 15.39
N ASP A 19 16.25 -3.16 16.10
CA ASP A 19 17.60 -3.42 15.59
C ASP A 19 17.97 -4.91 15.70
N PHE A 20 17.46 -5.61 16.72
CA PHE A 20 17.56 -7.06 16.82
C PHE A 20 16.92 -7.75 15.61
N PHE A 21 15.73 -7.29 15.17
CA PHE A 21 15.03 -7.86 14.02
C PHE A 21 15.66 -7.53 12.65
N LYS A 22 16.63 -6.61 12.56
CA LYS A 22 17.39 -6.39 11.32
C LYS A 22 18.41 -7.49 11.06
N GLU A 23 19.05 -8.00 12.11
CA GLU A 23 20.05 -9.07 12.00
C GLU A 23 19.98 -10.03 13.21
N PRO A 24 18.89 -10.79 13.35
CA PRO A 24 18.66 -11.60 14.56
C PRO A 24 19.65 -12.77 14.66
N ALA A 25 20.17 -13.26 13.53
CA ALA A 25 21.14 -14.35 13.47
C ALA A 25 22.52 -13.99 14.07
N SER A 26 22.83 -12.69 14.19
CA SER A 26 24.03 -12.22 14.88
C SER A 26 23.90 -12.28 16.42
N HIS A 27 22.68 -12.42 16.92
CA HIS A 27 22.35 -12.41 18.35
C HIS A 27 21.89 -13.78 18.86
N ILE A 28 21.13 -14.55 18.06
CA ILE A 28 20.68 -15.90 18.36
C ILE A 28 21.10 -16.83 17.21
N ARG A 29 21.93 -17.82 17.50
CA ARG A 29 22.43 -18.80 16.51
C ARG A 29 21.50 -20.00 16.32
N ASP A 30 20.53 -20.16 17.22
CA ASP A 30 19.52 -21.21 17.15
C ASP A 30 18.41 -20.78 16.19
N ALA A 31 18.28 -21.50 15.07
CA ALA A 31 17.34 -21.16 14.01
C ALA A 31 15.87 -21.41 14.40
N GLU A 32 15.59 -22.37 15.28
CA GLU A 32 14.23 -22.71 15.71
C GLU A 32 13.68 -21.64 16.64
N VAL A 33 14.48 -21.26 17.65
CA VAL A 33 14.16 -20.18 18.59
C VAL A 33 13.99 -18.84 17.86
N LEU A 34 14.83 -18.57 16.86
CA LEU A 34 14.78 -17.33 16.08
C LEU A 34 13.51 -17.26 15.22
N ASN A 35 13.10 -18.37 14.61
CA ASN A 35 11.86 -18.46 13.84
C ASN A 35 10.61 -18.25 14.73
N GLU A 36 10.61 -18.81 15.94
CA GLU A 36 9.50 -18.65 16.88
C GLU A 36 9.37 -17.21 17.40
N ILE A 37 10.49 -16.56 17.75
CA ILE A 37 10.52 -15.14 18.15
C ILE A 37 10.06 -14.23 17.01
N GLN A 38 10.47 -14.50 15.77
CA GLN A 38 10.02 -13.73 14.61
C GLN A 38 8.51 -13.88 14.39
N LYS A 39 7.98 -15.10 14.43
CA LYS A 39 6.53 -15.35 14.31
C LYS A 39 5.73 -14.60 15.37
N GLN A 40 6.16 -14.64 16.64
CA GLN A 40 5.49 -13.91 17.71
C GLN A 40 5.57 -12.39 17.53
N TYR A 41 6.71 -11.85 17.10
CA TYR A 41 6.83 -10.43 16.80
C TYR A 41 5.93 -9.98 15.65
N TYR A 42 5.87 -10.75 14.56
CA TYR A 42 4.96 -10.46 13.45
C TYR A 42 3.50 -10.55 13.88
N ALA A 43 3.13 -11.55 14.69
CA ALA A 43 1.79 -11.67 15.25
C ALA A 43 1.43 -10.47 16.14
N LEU A 44 2.30 -10.09 17.08
CA LEU A 44 2.10 -8.93 17.96
C LEU A 44 2.04 -7.62 17.18
N LYS A 45 2.86 -7.47 16.14
CA LYS A 45 2.87 -6.27 15.29
C LYS A 45 1.57 -6.19 14.47
N LEU A 46 1.11 -7.32 13.94
CA LEU A 46 -0.17 -7.40 13.24
C LEU A 46 -1.32 -7.09 14.19
N GLU A 47 -1.34 -7.68 15.38
CA GLU A 47 -2.34 -7.43 16.43
C GLU A 47 -2.36 -5.97 16.86
N SER A 48 -1.20 -5.35 17.09
CA SER A 48 -1.10 -3.92 17.40
C SER A 48 -1.65 -3.05 16.28
N THR A 49 -1.33 -3.39 15.03
CA THR A 49 -1.84 -2.67 13.85
C THR A 49 -3.36 -2.80 13.75
N VAL A 50 -3.89 -4.02 13.87
CA VAL A 50 -5.33 -4.29 13.84
C VAL A 50 -6.06 -3.55 14.96
N ARG A 51 -5.49 -3.50 16.17
CA ARG A 51 -6.07 -2.75 17.29
C ARG A 51 -6.07 -1.24 17.04
N GLU A 52 -4.96 -0.67 16.58
CA GLU A 52 -4.88 0.75 16.23
C GLU A 52 -5.93 1.12 15.16
N GLU A 53 -6.12 0.27 14.15
CA GLU A 53 -7.12 0.46 13.09
C GLU A 53 -8.56 0.33 13.61
N MET A 54 -8.85 -0.65 14.47
CA MET A 54 -10.17 -0.78 15.10
C MET A 54 -10.53 0.45 15.93
N GLU A 55 -9.56 0.99 16.68
CA GLU A 55 -9.75 2.22 17.47
C GLU A 55 -9.99 3.44 16.56
N LEU A 56 -9.35 3.52 15.38
CA LEU A 56 -9.64 4.55 14.38
C LEU A 56 -11.05 4.39 13.79
N GLU A 57 -11.49 3.15 13.53
CA GLU A 57 -12.84 2.87 13.03
C GLU A 57 -13.91 3.31 14.04
N GLU A 58 -13.67 3.13 15.34
CA GLU A 58 -14.55 3.63 16.40
C GLU A 58 -14.65 5.16 16.40
N ASP A 59 -13.51 5.87 16.26
CA ASP A 59 -13.50 7.32 16.11
C ASP A 59 -14.28 7.76 14.86
N VAL A 60 -14.12 7.08 13.72
CA VAL A 60 -14.85 7.36 12.48
C VAL A 60 -16.35 7.16 12.67
N ARG A 61 -16.76 6.05 13.28
CA ARG A 61 -18.17 5.75 13.55
C ARG A 61 -18.80 6.78 14.49
N SER A 62 -18.08 7.13 15.57
CA SER A 62 -18.48 8.17 16.52
C SER A 62 -18.67 9.52 15.83
N LEU A 63 -17.74 9.92 14.95
CA LEU A 63 -17.86 11.14 14.16
C LEU A 63 -19.07 11.11 13.23
N HIS A 64 -19.25 10.01 12.50
CA HIS A 64 -20.36 9.82 11.57
C HIS A 64 -21.72 9.87 12.28
N ASP A 65 -21.86 9.20 13.42
CA ASP A 65 -23.09 9.21 14.24
C ASP A 65 -23.43 10.61 14.78
N ASN A 66 -22.42 11.47 14.95
CA ASN A 66 -22.57 12.87 15.33
C ASN A 66 -22.67 13.82 14.12
N GLY A 67 -22.77 13.29 12.90
CA GLY A 67 -22.91 14.07 11.66
C GLY A 67 -21.63 14.75 11.18
N VAL A 68 -20.47 14.38 11.72
CA VAL A 68 -19.17 14.93 11.35
C VAL A 68 -18.56 14.11 10.21
N ASN A 69 -19.00 14.42 8.98
CA ASN A 69 -18.60 13.67 7.78
C ASN A 69 -17.50 14.36 6.96
N ASN A 70 -17.04 15.54 7.39
CA ASN A 70 -15.98 16.29 6.73
C ASN A 70 -15.28 17.25 7.69
N LEU A 71 -14.19 17.85 7.22
CA LEU A 71 -13.32 18.72 8.01
C LEU A 71 -13.99 20.06 8.42
N ALA A 72 -14.95 20.54 7.64
CA ALA A 72 -15.75 21.71 7.99
C ALA A 72 -16.70 21.39 9.16
N ALA A 73 -17.40 20.26 9.08
CA ALA A 73 -18.23 19.76 10.18
C ALA A 73 -17.39 19.48 11.43
N TRP A 74 -16.15 18.99 11.29
CA TRP A 74 -15.22 18.85 12.42
C TRP A 74 -14.87 20.20 13.05
N SER A 75 -14.60 21.21 12.20
CA SER A 75 -14.29 22.56 12.68
C SER A 75 -15.43 23.14 13.53
N GLU A 76 -16.68 22.90 13.11
CA GLU A 76 -17.91 23.36 13.76
C GLU A 76 -18.41 22.43 14.88
N ALA A 77 -17.84 21.22 15.02
CA ALA A 77 -18.29 20.23 15.97
C ALA A 77 -18.20 20.74 17.42
N THR A 78 -19.20 20.38 18.22
CA THR A 78 -19.27 20.77 19.63
C THR A 78 -18.13 20.15 20.45
N ALA A 79 -17.76 20.77 21.57
CA ALA A 79 -16.75 20.23 22.48
C ALA A 79 -17.07 18.81 22.96
N LYS A 80 -18.36 18.46 23.07
CA LYS A 80 -18.80 17.10 23.43
C LYS A 80 -18.44 16.07 22.36
N VAL A 81 -18.68 16.39 21.09
CA VAL A 81 -18.33 15.53 19.95
C VAL A 81 -16.81 15.45 19.80
N LYS A 82 -16.10 16.57 19.97
CA LYS A 82 -14.63 16.54 19.97
C LYS A 82 -14.05 15.73 21.13
N ALA A 83 -14.73 15.67 22.27
CA ALA A 83 -14.30 14.88 23.42
C ALA A 83 -14.55 13.37 23.26
N SER A 84 -15.47 12.94 22.38
CA SER A 84 -15.74 11.52 22.12
C SER A 84 -14.75 10.85 21.15
N VAL A 85 -13.78 11.62 20.64
CA VAL A 85 -12.72 11.16 19.75
C VAL A 85 -11.42 11.02 20.54
N ARG A 86 -10.48 10.19 20.11
CA ARG A 86 -9.13 10.12 20.72
C ARG A 86 -8.32 11.39 20.51
N ASP A 87 -7.36 11.62 21.40
CA ASP A 87 -6.50 12.82 21.34
C ASP A 87 -5.58 12.83 20.10
N ASP A 88 -5.09 11.67 19.66
CA ASP A 88 -4.28 11.55 18.44
C ASP A 88 -5.11 11.97 17.21
N THR A 89 -6.31 11.40 17.05
CA THR A 89 -7.23 11.72 15.96
C THR A 89 -7.65 13.18 15.99
N LYS A 90 -7.93 13.74 17.18
CA LYS A 90 -8.15 15.19 17.37
C LYS A 90 -6.98 16.02 16.85
N HIS A 91 -5.76 15.64 17.21
CA HIS A 91 -4.56 16.36 16.79
C HIS A 91 -4.43 16.37 15.26
N PHE A 92 -4.63 15.22 14.61
CA PHE A 92 -4.63 15.10 13.15
C PHE A 92 -5.73 15.95 12.50
N LEU A 93 -6.98 15.82 12.96
CA LEU A 93 -8.11 16.57 12.39
C LEU A 93 -7.96 18.08 12.59
N ASN A 94 -7.44 18.52 13.74
CA ASN A 94 -7.15 19.94 13.98
C ASN A 94 -6.02 20.44 13.09
N ALA A 95 -4.94 19.67 12.93
CA ALA A 95 -3.84 20.04 12.03
C ALA A 95 -4.31 20.13 10.58
N ALA A 96 -5.11 19.16 10.12
CA ALA A 96 -5.70 19.18 8.79
C ALA A 96 -6.65 20.37 8.62
N ALA A 97 -7.49 20.68 9.61
CA ALA A 97 -8.43 21.80 9.56
C ALA A 97 -7.71 23.15 9.49
N GLU A 98 -6.63 23.31 10.25
CA GLU A 98 -5.79 24.51 10.18
C GLU A 98 -5.05 24.60 8.84
N GLU A 99 -4.55 23.49 8.29
CA GLU A 99 -3.95 23.48 6.96
C GLU A 99 -4.96 23.88 5.87
N ALA A 100 -6.18 23.33 5.92
CA ALA A 100 -7.26 23.66 5.00
C ALA A 100 -7.75 25.12 5.11
N ARG A 101 -7.53 25.77 6.27
CA ARG A 101 -7.85 27.18 6.51
C ARG A 101 -6.78 28.14 6.03
N LYS A 102 -5.54 27.68 5.83
CA LYS A 102 -4.53 28.52 5.21
C LYS A 102 -5.08 28.89 3.84
N PRO A 103 -5.18 30.20 3.51
CA PRO A 103 -5.55 30.59 2.16
C PRO A 103 -4.59 29.84 1.25
N THR A 104 -5.14 29.05 0.32
CA THR A 104 -4.37 28.24 -0.63
C THR A 104 -3.26 29.14 -1.10
N THR A 105 -2.03 28.91 -0.61
CA THR A 105 -0.87 29.59 -1.16
C THR A 105 -0.99 29.22 -2.62
N THR A 106 -1.23 30.20 -3.47
CA THR A 106 -1.45 29.97 -4.89
C THR A 106 -0.09 29.56 -5.44
N ILE A 107 0.30 28.32 -5.14
CA ILE A 107 1.44 27.66 -5.70
C ILE A 107 1.01 27.45 -7.14
N GLU A 108 1.66 28.18 -8.04
CA GLU A 108 1.43 27.95 -9.46
C GLU A 108 1.70 26.48 -9.74
N PRO A 109 0.74 25.76 -10.38
CA PRO A 109 0.95 24.36 -10.70
C PRO A 109 2.20 24.24 -11.57
N ILE A 110 3.17 23.47 -11.10
CA ILE A 110 4.40 23.23 -11.85
C ILE A 110 4.08 22.23 -12.95
N LYS A 111 4.18 22.67 -14.21
CA LYS A 111 4.05 21.75 -15.34
C LYS A 111 5.27 20.83 -15.40
N MET A 112 5.07 19.59 -14.98
CA MET A 112 6.09 18.53 -15.04
C MET A 112 6.15 17.98 -16.48
N GLU A 113 6.81 18.72 -17.37
CA GLU A 113 6.90 18.37 -18.79
C GLU A 113 7.45 16.95 -18.98
N GLY A 114 6.74 16.11 -19.73
CA GLY A 114 7.11 14.72 -20.00
C GLY A 114 6.90 13.72 -18.85
N LEU A 115 6.38 14.12 -17.68
CA LEU A 115 6.04 13.16 -16.61
C LEU A 115 4.88 12.25 -17.01
N TYR A 116 3.82 12.83 -17.59
CA TYR A 116 2.69 12.07 -18.12
C TYR A 116 3.18 10.99 -19.09
N GLU A 117 3.94 11.39 -20.11
CA GLU A 117 4.44 10.46 -21.12
C GLU A 117 5.38 9.40 -20.54
N SER A 118 6.16 9.75 -19.52
CA SER A 118 7.06 8.80 -18.86
C SER A 118 6.30 7.71 -18.10
N VAL A 119 5.24 8.10 -17.38
CA VAL A 119 4.40 7.15 -16.64
C VAL A 119 3.52 6.35 -17.59
N TYR A 120 2.89 7.01 -18.57
CA TYR A 120 2.01 6.38 -19.55
C TYR A 120 2.78 5.38 -20.44
N ASN A 121 3.96 5.74 -20.93
CA ASN A 121 4.75 4.87 -21.79
C ASN A 121 5.76 4.00 -21.00
N ALA A 122 5.50 3.73 -19.72
CA ALA A 122 6.38 2.90 -18.91
C ALA A 122 6.55 1.50 -19.53
N ARG A 123 7.78 1.00 -19.54
CA ARG A 123 8.14 -0.27 -20.20
C ARG A 123 7.90 -1.45 -19.28
N TRP A 124 7.25 -2.48 -19.80
CA TRP A 124 7.02 -3.73 -19.11
C TRP A 124 8.20 -4.69 -19.21
N HIS A 125 8.48 -5.34 -18.09
CA HIS A 125 9.34 -6.51 -17.99
C HIS A 125 8.68 -7.48 -17.00
N HIS A 126 8.95 -8.77 -17.09
CA HIS A 126 8.42 -9.73 -16.15
C HIS A 126 9.39 -10.88 -15.90
N VAL A 127 9.26 -11.49 -14.72
CA VAL A 127 10.11 -12.60 -14.27
C VAL A 127 9.25 -13.86 -14.22
N VAL A 128 9.71 -14.94 -14.85
CA VAL A 128 9.05 -16.25 -14.81
C VAL A 128 9.95 -17.29 -14.16
N GLU A 129 9.35 -18.28 -13.50
CA GLU A 129 10.07 -19.48 -13.05
C GLU A 129 10.24 -20.45 -14.21
N VAL A 130 11.48 -20.90 -14.42
CA VAL A 130 11.84 -21.92 -15.40
C VAL A 130 12.15 -23.21 -14.64
N PRO A 131 11.44 -24.32 -14.93
CA PRO A 131 11.73 -25.60 -14.29
C PRO A 131 13.00 -26.20 -14.90
N ASP A 132 14.13 -26.08 -14.19
CA ASP A 132 15.36 -26.79 -14.52
C ASP A 132 15.74 -27.78 -13.41
N GLY A 133 16.17 -28.97 -13.82
CA GLY A 133 16.14 -30.23 -13.04
C GLY A 133 16.87 -30.31 -11.69
N GLU A 134 17.52 -29.24 -11.21
CA GLU A 134 18.13 -29.18 -9.86
C GLU A 134 17.94 -27.83 -9.14
N GLY A 135 17.16 -26.88 -9.68
CA GLY A 135 16.86 -25.60 -9.01
C GLY A 135 15.82 -24.75 -9.74
N THR A 136 15.06 -23.93 -8.99
CA THR A 136 14.12 -22.96 -9.57
C THR A 136 14.89 -21.81 -10.22
N GLY A 137 15.12 -21.88 -11.53
CA GLY A 137 15.71 -20.79 -12.30
C GLY A 137 14.68 -19.66 -12.49
N MET A 138 15.13 -18.41 -12.44
CA MET A 138 14.29 -17.25 -12.79
C MET A 138 14.80 -16.63 -14.08
N GLU A 139 13.90 -16.43 -15.04
CA GLU A 139 14.19 -15.77 -16.32
C GLU A 139 13.47 -14.42 -16.39
N VAL A 140 14.18 -13.38 -16.81
CA VAL A 140 13.60 -12.05 -17.07
C VAL A 140 13.25 -11.95 -18.54
N LYS A 141 12.01 -11.58 -18.83
CA LYS A 141 11.46 -11.39 -20.17
C LYS A 141 11.06 -9.94 -20.36
N ASP A 142 11.31 -9.42 -21.56
CA ASP A 142 10.86 -8.10 -21.96
C ASP A 142 9.37 -8.14 -22.36
N GLY A 143 8.64 -7.07 -22.02
CA GLY A 143 7.22 -6.92 -22.35
C GLY A 143 6.26 -7.35 -21.23
N GLU A 144 4.97 -7.08 -21.48
CA GLU A 144 3.88 -7.49 -20.60
C GLU A 144 3.71 -9.02 -20.69
N PRO A 145 3.53 -9.72 -19.55
CA PRO A 145 3.34 -11.17 -19.56
C PRO A 145 2.06 -11.54 -20.33
N SER A 146 2.12 -12.65 -21.08
CA SER A 146 0.99 -13.15 -21.86
C SER A 146 -0.19 -13.61 -20.98
N GLN A 147 0.11 -14.05 -19.75
CA GLN A 147 -0.85 -14.41 -18.73
C GLN A 147 -0.50 -13.70 -17.41
N SER A 148 -1.48 -13.03 -16.81
CA SER A 148 -1.36 -12.49 -15.44
C SER A 148 -1.72 -13.57 -14.40
N TRP A 149 -1.60 -13.25 -13.11
CA TRP A 149 -2.05 -14.13 -12.03
C TRP A 149 -3.55 -14.43 -12.13
N THR A 150 -3.91 -15.66 -11.76
CA THR A 150 -5.30 -16.08 -11.63
C THR A 150 -5.80 -15.81 -10.21
N TYR A 151 -7.05 -15.38 -10.12
CA TYR A 151 -7.71 -15.16 -8.84
C TYR A 151 -9.05 -15.88 -8.81
N LYS A 152 -9.42 -16.34 -7.62
CA LYS A 152 -10.73 -16.91 -7.32
C LYS A 152 -11.45 -16.00 -6.33
N GLU A 153 -12.76 -15.89 -6.49
CA GLU A 153 -13.59 -15.16 -5.53
C GLU A 153 -13.78 -15.99 -4.25
N VAL A 154 -13.49 -15.38 -3.11
CA VAL A 154 -13.72 -15.93 -1.77
C VAL A 154 -14.46 -14.88 -0.96
N GLY A 155 -15.78 -15.00 -0.93
CA GLY A 155 -16.66 -13.98 -0.35
C GLY A 155 -16.56 -12.65 -1.12
N ASP A 156 -16.34 -11.56 -0.40
CA ASP A 156 -16.15 -10.21 -0.98
C ASP A 156 -14.67 -9.91 -1.34
N THR A 157 -13.82 -10.94 -1.35
CA THR A 157 -12.38 -10.81 -1.59
C THR A 157 -11.90 -11.70 -2.73
N LEU A 158 -10.76 -11.35 -3.31
CA LEU A 158 -10.05 -12.17 -4.29
C LEU A 158 -8.91 -12.90 -3.58
N GLU A 159 -8.74 -14.19 -3.85
CA GLU A 159 -7.55 -14.95 -3.46
C GLU A 159 -6.80 -15.41 -4.69
N LYS A 160 -5.47 -15.47 -4.61
CA LYS A 160 -4.65 -16.04 -5.68
C LYS A 160 -5.03 -17.51 -5.87
N ASP A 161 -5.28 -17.89 -7.11
CA ASP A 161 -5.65 -19.26 -7.46
C ASP A 161 -4.41 -20.04 -7.92
N ASP A 162 -3.71 -20.63 -6.95
CA ASP A 162 -2.48 -21.41 -7.14
C ASP A 162 -2.75 -22.91 -7.39
N GLY A 163 -4.01 -23.33 -7.36
CA GLY A 163 -4.41 -24.74 -7.38
C GLY A 163 -4.77 -25.30 -8.76
N VAL A 164 -4.90 -24.43 -9.76
CA VAL A 164 -5.29 -24.81 -11.12
C VAL A 164 -4.02 -25.01 -11.96
N GLU A 165 -3.89 -26.19 -12.56
CA GLU A 165 -2.87 -26.47 -13.58
C GLU A 165 -3.13 -25.53 -14.76
N GLN A 166 -2.35 -24.44 -14.84
CA GLN A 166 -2.53 -23.42 -15.85
C GLN A 166 -2.07 -23.98 -17.20
N SER A 167 -3.00 -24.18 -18.14
CA SER A 167 -2.67 -24.46 -19.53
C SER A 167 -2.20 -23.17 -20.19
N GLY A 168 -0.89 -22.98 -20.35
CA GLY A 168 -0.30 -21.78 -20.95
C GLY A 168 1.14 -21.52 -20.52
N GLU A 169 1.61 -20.29 -20.74
CA GLU A 169 2.92 -19.82 -20.30
C GLU A 169 2.90 -19.58 -18.79
N ALA A 170 3.99 -19.90 -18.08
CA ALA A 170 4.00 -19.77 -16.62
C ALA A 170 3.68 -18.33 -16.18
N PRO A 171 2.82 -18.13 -15.17
CA PRO A 171 2.48 -16.80 -14.70
C PRO A 171 3.73 -16.12 -14.14
N PRO A 172 3.82 -14.78 -14.22
CA PRO A 172 4.97 -14.07 -13.69
C PRO A 172 5.09 -14.27 -12.18
N VAL A 173 6.31 -14.36 -11.66
CA VAL A 173 6.59 -14.18 -10.23
C VAL A 173 6.55 -12.70 -9.86
N LEU A 174 7.01 -11.87 -10.79
CA LEU A 174 7.10 -10.42 -10.62
C LEU A 174 6.96 -9.74 -11.97
N MET A 175 6.20 -8.65 -12.03
CA MET A 175 6.22 -7.72 -13.15
C MET A 175 6.97 -6.45 -12.74
N VAL A 176 7.58 -5.77 -13.72
CA VAL A 176 8.34 -4.55 -13.50
C VAL A 176 7.94 -3.52 -14.56
N LEU A 177 7.55 -2.34 -14.10
CA LEU A 177 7.26 -1.17 -14.93
C LEU A 177 8.38 -0.15 -14.77
N THR A 178 9.06 0.19 -15.87
CA THR A 178 10.18 1.13 -15.86
C THR A 178 9.76 2.45 -16.51
N SER A 179 9.77 3.54 -15.73
CA SER A 179 9.47 4.91 -16.18
C SER A 179 10.75 5.73 -16.27
N ASP A 180 11.01 6.37 -17.41
CA ASP A 180 12.28 7.09 -17.64
C ASP A 180 12.54 8.25 -16.65
N LYS A 181 11.48 8.93 -16.22
CA LYS A 181 11.50 10.00 -15.19
C LYS A 181 11.12 9.50 -13.79
N GLY A 182 10.87 8.20 -13.64
CA GLY A 182 10.42 7.61 -12.39
C GLY A 182 8.92 7.81 -12.13
N TRP A 183 8.55 7.74 -10.86
CA TRP A 183 7.17 7.72 -10.39
C TRP A 183 6.91 8.87 -9.41
N PRO A 184 5.66 9.30 -9.18
CA PRO A 184 5.37 10.37 -8.24
C PRO A 184 6.04 10.24 -6.86
N TYR A 185 6.17 9.01 -6.34
CA TYR A 185 6.87 8.77 -5.06
C TYR A 185 8.40 8.91 -5.15
N THR A 186 9.00 8.63 -6.31
CA THR A 186 10.47 8.71 -6.49
C THR A 186 10.92 10.16 -6.57
N LEU A 187 10.07 11.04 -7.11
CA LEU A 187 10.32 12.47 -7.28
C LEU A 187 10.36 13.24 -5.95
N ASN A 188 9.62 12.75 -4.95
CA ASN A 188 9.62 13.31 -3.60
C ASN A 188 10.70 12.72 -2.69
N ALA A 189 11.51 11.75 -3.16
CA ALA A 189 12.58 11.13 -2.37
C ALA A 189 13.92 11.88 -2.57
N PRO A 190 14.65 12.24 -1.49
CA PRO A 190 15.87 13.05 -1.55
C PRO A 190 17.06 12.43 -2.32
N TYR A 191 16.96 11.15 -2.71
CA TYR A 191 18.02 10.43 -3.43
C TYR A 191 17.58 9.76 -4.72
N GLY A 192 16.35 10.04 -5.21
CA GLY A 192 15.79 9.36 -6.38
C GLY A 192 15.64 7.86 -6.13
N CYS A 193 14.46 7.42 -5.70
CA CYS A 193 14.16 5.98 -5.76
C CYS A 193 14.17 5.54 -7.23
N GLY A 194 14.63 4.33 -7.51
CA GLY A 194 14.82 3.83 -8.88
C GLY A 194 13.59 3.99 -9.77
N ASN A 195 13.81 3.94 -11.08
CA ASN A 195 12.78 4.12 -12.10
C ASN A 195 11.84 2.91 -12.24
N ASP A 196 12.18 1.82 -11.57
CA ASP A 196 11.52 0.53 -11.67
C ASP A 196 10.46 0.35 -10.59
N LEU A 197 9.26 -0.05 -11.01
CA LEU A 197 8.11 -0.36 -10.18
C LEU A 197 7.88 -1.87 -10.20
N CYS A 198 8.18 -2.52 -9.07
CA CYS A 198 7.93 -3.95 -8.90
C CYS A 198 6.47 -4.22 -8.52
N VAL A 199 5.79 -5.05 -9.32
CA VAL A 199 4.40 -5.45 -9.16
C VAL A 199 4.37 -6.96 -8.92
N ASN A 200 3.85 -7.37 -7.78
CA ASN A 200 3.58 -8.77 -7.47
C ASN A 200 2.07 -9.06 -7.53
N CYS A 201 1.70 -10.31 -7.28
CA CYS A 201 0.30 -10.72 -7.26
C CYS A 201 -0.57 -9.92 -6.27
N GLU A 202 -0.02 -9.46 -5.14
CA GLU A 202 -0.77 -8.68 -4.16
C GLU A 202 -1.10 -7.27 -4.68
N VAL A 203 -0.15 -6.65 -5.38
CA VAL A 203 -0.34 -5.35 -6.01
C VAL A 203 -1.32 -5.45 -7.18
N ASP A 204 -1.20 -6.51 -7.99
CA ASP A 204 -2.13 -6.75 -9.09
C ASP A 204 -3.55 -7.06 -8.58
N ARG A 205 -3.67 -7.83 -7.49
CA ARG A 205 -4.94 -8.09 -6.81
C ARG A 205 -5.65 -6.81 -6.36
N VAL A 206 -4.91 -5.81 -5.87
CA VAL A 206 -5.47 -4.50 -5.53
C VAL A 206 -6.06 -3.82 -6.77
N TRP A 207 -5.37 -3.89 -7.92
CA TRP A 207 -5.91 -3.39 -9.18
C TRP A 207 -7.18 -4.13 -9.60
N GLN A 208 -7.22 -5.47 -9.51
CA GLN A 208 -8.43 -6.23 -9.86
C GLN A 208 -9.65 -5.81 -9.03
N ILE A 209 -9.46 -5.55 -7.73
CA ILE A 209 -10.53 -5.05 -6.86
C ILE A 209 -11.01 -3.65 -7.30
N VAL A 210 -10.07 -2.75 -7.59
CA VAL A 210 -10.40 -1.40 -8.07
C VAL A 210 -11.09 -1.45 -9.44
N LEU A 211 -10.65 -2.34 -10.32
CA LEU A 211 -11.22 -2.53 -11.64
C LEU A 211 -12.67 -3.03 -11.57
N ASP A 212 -12.97 -3.96 -10.66
CA ASP A 212 -14.34 -4.42 -10.40
C ASP A 212 -15.23 -3.28 -9.88
N ASP A 213 -14.73 -2.47 -8.93
CA ASP A 213 -15.46 -1.29 -8.45
C ASP A 213 -15.74 -0.27 -9.56
N LEU A 214 -14.73 0.03 -10.39
CA LEU A 214 -14.89 0.93 -11.53
C LEU A 214 -15.91 0.37 -12.53
N THR A 215 -15.87 -0.94 -12.79
CA THR A 215 -16.81 -1.61 -13.70
C THR A 215 -18.23 -1.52 -13.17
N LYS A 216 -18.44 -1.80 -11.88
CA LYS A 216 -19.75 -1.67 -11.21
C LYS A 216 -20.23 -0.22 -11.22
N TRP A 217 -19.34 0.74 -10.96
CA TRP A 217 -19.68 2.15 -10.92
C TRP A 217 -20.09 2.68 -12.32
N PHE A 218 -19.27 2.44 -13.35
CA PHE A 218 -19.56 2.91 -14.69
C PHE A 218 -20.74 2.19 -15.35
N SER A 219 -21.03 0.94 -14.98
CA SER A 219 -22.20 0.21 -15.52
C SER A 219 -23.54 0.75 -15.00
N ASN A 220 -23.54 1.41 -13.85
CA ASN A 220 -24.75 1.97 -13.22
C ASN A 220 -24.88 3.49 -13.41
N PHE A 221 -23.98 4.12 -14.16
CA PHE A 221 -23.85 5.57 -14.23
C PHE A 221 -25.15 6.31 -14.64
N ASP A 222 -26.02 5.66 -15.43
CA ASP A 222 -27.31 6.23 -15.87
C ASP A 222 -28.44 6.14 -14.82
N LEU A 223 -28.23 5.43 -13.71
CA LEU A 223 -29.23 5.28 -12.65
C LEU A 223 -29.05 6.41 -11.62
N THR A 224 -30.13 7.15 -11.35
CA THR A 224 -30.22 8.21 -10.34
C THR A 224 -29.94 7.76 -8.89
N LEU A 225 -29.69 6.46 -8.68
CA LEU A 225 -29.34 5.81 -7.42
C LEU A 225 -27.86 5.40 -7.36
N ASN A 226 -26.97 6.06 -8.11
CA ASN A 226 -25.53 5.80 -8.01
C ASN A 226 -25.03 6.02 -6.58
N SER A 227 -24.62 4.93 -5.94
CA SER A 227 -23.62 5.00 -4.90
C SER A 227 -22.33 5.56 -5.51
N SER A 228 -21.80 6.63 -4.92
CA SER A 228 -20.45 7.15 -5.19
C SER A 228 -19.43 6.01 -5.28
N PRO A 229 -18.29 6.20 -6.00
CA PRO A 229 -17.24 5.18 -6.03
C PRO A 229 -16.88 4.77 -4.59
N LEU A 230 -16.74 3.46 -4.39
CA LEU A 230 -16.46 2.92 -3.07
C LEU A 230 -15.09 3.42 -2.61
N PHE A 231 -15.04 4.08 -1.44
CA PHE A 231 -13.77 4.45 -0.84
C PHE A 231 -13.04 3.19 -0.38
N ARG A 232 -11.88 2.92 -1.00
CA ARG A 232 -11.00 1.81 -0.64
C ARG A 232 -9.83 2.33 0.20
N VAL A 233 -9.53 1.62 1.28
CA VAL A 233 -8.34 1.85 2.10
C VAL A 233 -7.45 0.62 2.00
N LEU A 234 -6.20 0.81 1.55
CA LEU A 234 -5.21 -0.27 1.50
C LEU A 234 -4.41 -0.29 2.81
N ILE A 235 -4.61 -1.35 3.59
CA ILE A 235 -3.94 -1.56 4.87
C ILE A 235 -2.82 -2.59 4.71
N GLY A 236 -1.76 -2.46 5.51
CA GLY A 236 -0.66 -3.40 5.50
C GLY A 236 0.54 -2.91 6.30
N THR A 237 1.52 -3.76 6.52
CA THR A 237 2.67 -3.44 7.36
C THR A 237 3.51 -2.29 6.78
N PRO A 238 4.19 -1.50 7.63
CA PRO A 238 5.13 -0.49 7.16
C PRO A 238 6.24 -1.12 6.30
N GLY A 239 6.51 -0.54 5.13
CA GLY A 239 7.55 -1.01 4.20
C GLY A 239 7.09 -2.08 3.20
N ILE A 240 5.84 -2.55 3.26
CA ILE A 240 5.32 -3.61 2.35
C ILE A 240 5.05 -3.14 0.90
N GLY A 241 5.27 -1.85 0.61
CA GLY A 241 5.08 -1.32 -0.74
C GLY A 241 3.70 -0.74 -1.07
N LYS A 242 2.86 -0.42 -0.08
CA LYS A 242 1.52 0.18 -0.33
C LYS A 242 1.57 1.43 -1.22
N SER A 243 2.35 2.42 -0.83
CA SER A 243 2.43 3.69 -1.57
C SER A 243 3.29 3.56 -2.82
N MET A 244 4.47 2.94 -2.68
CA MET A 244 5.46 2.80 -3.75
C MET A 244 4.97 1.85 -4.85
N ALA A 245 4.52 0.64 -4.50
CA ALA A 245 4.11 -0.37 -5.47
C ALA A 245 2.63 -0.21 -5.86
N ALA A 246 1.70 -0.38 -4.92
CA ALA A 246 0.28 -0.34 -5.24
C ALA A 246 -0.20 1.04 -5.71
N GLY A 247 0.21 2.12 -5.04
CA GLY A 247 -0.16 3.48 -5.45
C GLY A 247 0.29 3.84 -6.86
N SER A 248 1.53 3.50 -7.22
CA SER A 248 2.08 3.77 -8.57
C SER A 248 1.46 2.87 -9.63
N TYR A 249 1.21 1.60 -9.30
CA TYR A 249 0.58 0.65 -10.21
C TYR A 249 -0.87 1.05 -10.51
N LEU A 250 -1.63 1.46 -9.49
CA LEU A 250 -2.97 2.00 -9.66
C LEU A 250 -2.95 3.25 -10.53
N LEU A 251 -2.01 4.17 -10.34
CA LEU A 251 -1.86 5.32 -11.23
C LEU A 251 -1.65 4.89 -12.68
N TYR A 252 -0.67 4.01 -12.93
CA TYR A 252 -0.40 3.50 -14.27
C TYR A 252 -1.66 2.91 -14.93
N GLN A 253 -2.34 2.03 -14.20
CA GLN A 253 -3.54 1.34 -14.68
C GLN A 253 -4.71 2.30 -14.94
N LEU A 254 -4.93 3.28 -14.07
CA LEU A 254 -5.97 4.31 -14.24
C LEU A 254 -5.70 5.19 -15.46
N LEU A 255 -4.45 5.53 -15.74
CA LEU A 255 -4.09 6.29 -16.95
C LEU A 255 -4.36 5.50 -18.24
N HIS A 256 -4.29 4.17 -18.18
CA HIS A 256 -4.62 3.27 -19.28
C HIS A 256 -6.09 2.83 -19.31
N TYR A 257 -6.90 3.32 -18.37
CA TYR A 257 -8.32 3.05 -18.38
C TYR A 257 -9.02 3.80 -19.54
N ASP A 258 -10.29 3.46 -19.80
CA ASP A 258 -11.07 4.10 -20.86
C ASP A 258 -11.16 5.63 -20.62
N ILE A 259 -10.46 6.39 -21.48
CA ILE A 259 -10.39 7.85 -21.42
C ILE A 259 -11.76 8.53 -21.56
N LYS A 260 -12.75 7.86 -22.16
CA LYS A 260 -14.12 8.39 -22.24
C LYS A 260 -14.83 8.35 -20.90
N LYS A 261 -14.43 7.44 -20.01
CA LYS A 261 -15.01 7.23 -18.68
C LYS A 261 -14.20 7.94 -17.59
N LEU A 262 -12.87 7.93 -17.70
CA LEU A 262 -11.96 8.54 -16.73
C LEU A 262 -11.06 9.56 -17.43
N GLN A 263 -11.32 10.84 -17.20
CA GLN A 263 -10.62 11.94 -17.90
C GLN A 263 -9.45 12.53 -17.12
N VAL A 264 -9.49 12.44 -15.79
CA VAL A 264 -8.51 13.06 -14.89
C VAL A 264 -8.16 12.06 -13.81
N VAL A 265 -6.86 11.90 -13.56
CA VAL A 265 -6.35 11.10 -12.45
C VAL A 265 -5.55 12.01 -11.52
N VAL A 266 -6.00 12.10 -10.27
CA VAL A 266 -5.28 12.83 -9.22
C VAL A 266 -4.58 11.84 -8.31
N HIS A 267 -3.24 11.91 -8.27
CA HIS A 267 -2.42 11.08 -7.40
C HIS A 267 -1.77 11.94 -6.33
N CYS A 268 -2.10 11.70 -5.07
CA CYS A 268 -1.54 12.44 -3.94
C CYS A 268 -0.45 11.62 -3.24
N PHE A 269 0.73 12.22 -3.08
CA PHE A 269 1.83 11.62 -2.33
C PHE A 269 2.49 12.66 -1.42
N GLY A 270 2.39 12.44 -0.11
CA GLY A 270 2.82 13.42 0.88
C GLY A 270 1.95 14.69 0.78
N ASP A 271 2.60 15.84 0.63
CA ASP A 271 1.98 17.16 0.44
C ASP A 271 1.77 17.52 -1.04
N THR A 272 2.17 16.64 -1.96
CA THR A 272 2.16 16.90 -3.40
C THR A 272 0.99 16.19 -4.07
N ALA A 273 0.21 16.92 -4.88
CA ALA A 273 -0.83 16.37 -5.73
C ALA A 273 -0.40 16.44 -7.20
N TYR A 274 -0.38 15.29 -7.87
CA TYR A 274 -0.09 15.15 -9.29
C TYR A 274 -1.42 15.01 -10.04
N VAL A 275 -1.62 15.83 -11.06
CA VAL A 275 -2.83 15.79 -11.91
C VAL A 275 -2.40 15.39 -13.30
N PHE A 276 -2.93 14.27 -13.77
CA PHE A 276 -2.69 13.70 -15.10
C PHE A 276 -3.96 13.81 -15.95
#